data_AF-A0A806TUJ9-F1
#
_entry.id   AF-A0A806TUJ9-F1
#
_cell.length_a   1.000
_cell.length_b   1.000
_cell.length_c   1.000
_cell.angle_alpha   90.00
_cell.angle_beta   90.00
_cell.angle_gamma   90.00
#
_symmetry.space_group_name_H-M   'P 1'
#
loop_
_entity.id
_entity.type
_entity.pdbx_description
1 polymer ?
#
loop_
_entity_poly.entity_id
_entity_poly.type
_entity_poly.pdbx_seq_one_letter_code
_entity_poly.pdbx_strand_id
1 'polypeptide(L)'
;MLSRNEQSELAEKFRCTFKDNSLYRFSPASCMDESKVKVQLLWIQETMEAASLRAAASMLAKRYSFVVVAALYSFIVFQKKINASTKNVSLHTEQVETMWLPKVFISEIETTEVTEDNREILLDELLDELFAHQIEPMWSVLRKVTKISKLTLWENVAVYIHWLYDLLLANEEIDNVKVQKNLRYVLEEAEGRHFGSYHNNPLARYSSPPQYIEKQKQEIRVRKTCCLSYQTGAKETYCRTCPVICKPKKGVTAHE
;
A
#
# COMPACT_ATOMS: atom_id res chain seq x y z
N MET A 1 4.24 -7.41 -22.50
CA MET A 1 2.87 -7.01 -22.10
C MET A 1 2.30 -8.04 -21.13
N LEU A 2 1.37 -7.62 -20.29
CA LEU A 2 0.57 -8.52 -19.45
C LEU A 2 -0.40 -9.32 -20.31
N SER A 3 -0.31 -10.64 -20.25
CA SER A 3 -1.25 -11.58 -20.84
C SER A 3 -2.61 -11.51 -20.16
N ARG A 4 -3.65 -12.07 -20.78
CA ARG A 4 -5.01 -12.12 -20.20
C ARG A 4 -5.07 -12.90 -18.88
N ASN A 5 -4.21 -13.91 -18.71
CA ASN A 5 -4.15 -14.69 -17.47
C ASN A 5 -3.52 -13.86 -16.36
N GLU A 6 -2.39 -13.19 -16.63
CA GLU A 6 -1.73 -12.29 -15.67
C GLU A 6 -2.66 -11.12 -15.27
N GLN A 7 -3.41 -10.55 -16.23
CA GLN A 7 -4.43 -9.54 -15.95
C GLN A 7 -5.54 -10.07 -15.04
N SER A 8 -6.09 -11.25 -15.33
CA SER A 8 -7.13 -11.87 -14.50
C SER A 8 -6.63 -12.14 -13.08
N GLU A 9 -5.39 -12.62 -12.95
CA GLU A 9 -4.78 -12.91 -11.66
C GLU A 9 -4.52 -11.63 -10.84
N LEU A 10 -4.05 -10.55 -11.47
CA LEU A 10 -3.94 -9.23 -10.82
C LEU A 10 -5.30 -8.66 -10.41
N ALA A 11 -6.33 -8.91 -11.21
CA ALA A 11 -7.70 -8.49 -10.89
C ALA A 11 -8.26 -9.22 -9.67
N GLU A 12 -8.05 -10.53 -9.59
CA GLU A 12 -8.51 -11.37 -8.49
C GLU A 12 -7.75 -11.09 -7.19
N LYS A 13 -6.41 -11.09 -7.23
CA LYS A 13 -5.57 -10.99 -6.03
C LYS A 13 -5.41 -9.55 -5.53
N PHE A 14 -5.35 -8.58 -6.44
CA PHE A 14 -4.98 -7.19 -6.10
C PHE A 14 -6.00 -6.15 -6.57
N ARG A 15 -7.21 -6.58 -6.96
CA ARG A 15 -8.29 -5.69 -7.40
C ARG A 15 -7.88 -4.82 -8.58
N CYS A 16 -7.00 -5.31 -9.45
CA CYS A 16 -6.65 -4.57 -10.66
C CYS A 16 -7.82 -4.55 -11.65
N THR A 17 -7.87 -3.51 -12.48
CA THR A 17 -8.79 -3.42 -13.62
C THR A 17 -8.06 -2.76 -14.79
N PHE A 18 -8.42 -3.20 -15.98
CA PHE A 18 -7.87 -2.73 -17.26
C PHE A 18 -8.97 -2.11 -18.12
N LYS A 19 -10.15 -1.87 -17.52
CA LYS A 19 -11.31 -1.26 -18.14
C LYS A 19 -11.65 0.02 -17.39
N ASP A 20 -11.86 1.11 -18.12
CA ASP A 20 -12.24 2.38 -17.52
C ASP A 20 -13.77 2.52 -17.46
N ASN A 21 -14.35 2.03 -16.35
CA ASN A 21 -15.78 2.14 -16.05
C ASN A 21 -16.00 2.86 -14.71
N SER A 22 -15.13 3.81 -14.34
CA SER A 22 -15.14 4.40 -13.00
C SER A 22 -16.20 5.49 -12.83
N LEU A 23 -16.92 5.46 -11.69
CA LEU A 23 -17.77 6.57 -11.25
C LEU A 23 -16.92 7.69 -10.64
N TYR A 24 -15.83 7.31 -9.98
CA TYR A 24 -14.90 8.25 -9.37
C TYR A 24 -13.46 7.78 -9.56
N ARG A 25 -12.58 8.71 -9.96
CA ARG A 25 -11.17 8.47 -10.20
C ARG A 25 -10.31 9.27 -9.25
N PHE A 26 -9.42 8.57 -8.57
CA PHE A 26 -8.34 9.18 -7.80
C PHE A 26 -7.03 9.00 -8.56
N SER A 27 -6.53 10.09 -9.13
CA SER A 27 -5.27 10.10 -9.88
C SER A 27 -4.10 10.54 -8.97
N PRO A 28 -2.99 9.80 -8.92
CA PRO A 28 -1.81 10.18 -8.16
C PRO A 28 -1.22 11.53 -8.62
N ALA A 29 -1.28 11.81 -9.92
CA ALA A 29 -0.83 13.08 -10.48
C ALA A 29 -1.61 14.28 -9.92
N SER A 30 -2.90 14.10 -9.62
CA SER A 30 -3.72 15.14 -8.99
C SER A 30 -3.38 15.39 -7.52
N CYS A 31 -2.62 14.48 -6.90
CA CYS A 31 -2.32 14.51 -5.47
C CYS A 31 -1.12 15.38 -5.09
N MET A 32 -0.53 16.06 -6.05
CA MET A 32 0.54 17.03 -5.82
C MET A 32 -0.01 18.43 -5.48
N ASP A 33 -1.32 18.63 -5.60
CA ASP A 33 -2.04 19.87 -5.31
C ASP A 33 -2.86 19.72 -4.01
N GLU A 34 -2.56 20.58 -3.02
CA GLU A 34 -3.19 20.53 -1.70
C GLU A 34 -4.71 20.72 -1.75
N SER A 35 -5.20 21.58 -2.64
CA SER A 35 -6.64 21.86 -2.79
C SER A 35 -7.36 20.67 -3.39
N LYS A 36 -6.78 20.06 -4.43
CA LYS A 36 -7.35 18.85 -5.06
C LYS A 36 -7.37 17.67 -4.08
N VAL A 37 -6.28 17.44 -3.36
CA VAL A 37 -6.23 16.40 -2.32
C VAL A 37 -7.29 16.62 -1.25
N LYS A 38 -7.50 17.86 -0.81
CA LYS A 38 -8.53 18.15 0.20
C LYS A 38 -9.93 17.78 -0.28
N VAL A 39 -10.28 18.10 -1.52
CA VAL A 39 -11.58 17.72 -2.12
C VAL A 39 -11.72 16.20 -2.19
N GLN A 40 -10.68 15.49 -2.62
CA GLN A 40 -10.68 14.03 -2.69
C GLN A 40 -10.84 13.40 -1.31
N LEU A 41 -10.15 13.91 -0.29
CA LEU A 41 -10.25 13.42 1.07
C LEU A 41 -11.62 13.69 1.71
N LEU A 42 -12.27 14.80 1.37
CA LEU A 42 -13.64 15.06 1.81
C LEU A 42 -14.60 14.03 1.24
N TRP A 43 -14.47 13.72 -0.05
CA TRP A 43 -15.27 12.67 -0.69
C TRP A 43 -15.01 11.29 -0.07
N ILE A 44 -13.76 10.93 0.21
CA ILE A 44 -13.41 9.67 0.91
C ILE A 44 -13.97 9.67 2.33
N GLN A 45 -13.88 10.80 3.05
CA GLN A 45 -14.40 10.92 4.41
C GLN A 45 -15.91 10.71 4.44
N GLU A 46 -16.64 11.35 3.54
CA GLU A 46 -18.09 11.19 3.40
C GLU A 46 -18.46 9.74 3.04
N THR A 47 -17.80 9.19 2.01
CA THR A 47 -18.06 7.82 1.53
C THR A 47 -17.84 6.78 2.62
N MET A 48 -16.80 6.93 3.44
CA MET A 48 -16.45 5.98 4.49
C MET A 48 -17.05 6.32 5.85
N GLU A 49 -17.84 7.40 5.93
CA GLU A 49 -18.33 7.97 7.19
C GLU A 49 -17.18 8.12 8.22
N ALA A 50 -16.02 8.58 7.74
CA ALA A 50 -14.84 8.69 8.57
C ALA A 50 -14.94 9.91 9.50
N ALA A 51 -14.58 9.73 10.77
CA ALA A 51 -14.69 10.79 11.78
C ALA A 51 -13.75 12.00 11.53
N SER A 52 -12.77 11.86 10.62
CA SER A 52 -11.85 12.95 10.26
C SER A 52 -11.14 12.73 8.93
N LEU A 53 -10.64 13.82 8.34
CA LEU A 53 -9.76 13.77 7.16
C LEU A 53 -8.48 12.98 7.42
N ARG A 54 -8.02 12.93 8.68
CA ARG A 54 -6.86 12.13 9.08
C ARG A 54 -7.16 10.62 8.93
N ALA A 55 -8.33 10.16 9.34
CA ALA A 55 -8.77 8.79 9.14
C ALA A 55 -8.94 8.47 7.64
N ALA A 56 -9.57 9.38 6.88
CA ALA A 56 -9.71 9.26 5.43
C ALA A 56 -8.34 9.14 4.72
N ALA A 57 -7.35 9.98 5.08
CA ALA A 57 -6.00 9.91 4.52
C ALA A 57 -5.29 8.59 4.84
N SER A 58 -5.48 8.04 6.04
CA SER A 58 -4.95 6.72 6.39
C SER A 58 -5.59 5.62 5.55
N MET A 59 -6.91 5.69 5.34
CA MET A 59 -7.63 4.72 4.50
C MET A 59 -7.21 4.83 3.05
N LEU A 60 -7.01 6.04 2.52
CA LEU A 60 -6.44 6.26 1.20
C LEU A 60 -5.07 5.58 1.07
N ALA A 61 -4.13 5.80 1.98
CA ALA A 61 -2.82 5.13 1.93
C ALA A 61 -2.95 3.60 1.98
N LYS A 62 -3.91 3.09 2.77
CA LYS A 62 -4.23 1.67 2.82
C LYS A 62 -4.74 1.13 1.47
N ARG A 63 -5.64 1.84 0.79
CA ARG A 63 -6.15 1.44 -0.54
C ARG A 63 -5.07 1.56 -1.60
N TYR A 64 -4.28 2.63 -1.54
CA TYR A 64 -3.21 2.90 -2.47
C TYR A 64 -2.08 1.87 -2.38
N SER A 65 -1.91 1.21 -1.23
CA SER A 65 -0.94 0.11 -1.07
C SER A 65 -1.18 -1.06 -2.03
N PHE A 66 -2.39 -1.22 -2.58
CA PHE A 66 -2.67 -2.22 -3.63
C PHE A 66 -1.91 -1.96 -4.94
N VAL A 67 -1.61 -0.70 -5.27
CA VAL A 67 -0.75 -0.36 -6.41
C VAL A 67 0.64 -0.97 -6.24
N VAL A 68 1.20 -0.84 -5.04
CA VAL A 68 2.55 -1.33 -4.69
C VAL A 68 2.59 -2.85 -4.79
N VAL A 69 1.66 -3.55 -4.15
CA VAL A 69 1.69 -5.02 -4.14
C VAL A 69 1.35 -5.62 -5.50
N ALA A 70 0.50 -5.00 -6.31
CA ALA A 70 0.25 -5.45 -7.68
C ALA A 70 1.51 -5.34 -8.55
N ALA A 71 2.22 -4.21 -8.43
CA ALA A 71 3.46 -3.99 -9.16
C ALA A 71 4.59 -4.94 -8.73
N LEU A 72 4.79 -5.13 -7.42
CA LEU A 72 5.75 -6.08 -6.88
C LEU A 72 5.40 -7.53 -7.24
N TYR A 73 4.11 -7.90 -7.21
CA TYR A 73 3.68 -9.23 -7.63
C TYR A 73 4.02 -9.50 -9.10
N SER A 74 3.71 -8.55 -9.99
CA SER A 74 4.09 -8.66 -11.41
C SER A 74 5.61 -8.78 -11.57
N PHE A 75 6.38 -8.01 -10.81
CA PHE A 75 7.83 -8.04 -10.87
C PHE A 75 8.43 -9.38 -10.43
N ILE A 76 7.88 -9.96 -9.35
CA ILE A 76 8.41 -11.18 -8.72
C ILE A 76 7.91 -12.43 -9.44
N VAL A 77 6.59 -12.54 -9.65
CA VAL A 77 5.93 -13.76 -10.13
C VAL A 77 5.93 -13.82 -11.65
N PHE A 78 5.55 -12.72 -12.31
CA PHE A 78 5.49 -12.68 -13.77
C PHE A 78 6.82 -12.31 -14.42
N GLN A 79 7.80 -11.90 -13.61
CA GLN A 79 9.08 -11.40 -14.08
C GLN A 79 8.89 -10.24 -15.08
N LYS A 80 7.95 -9.35 -14.77
CA LYS A 80 7.55 -8.22 -15.61
C LYS A 80 7.43 -6.96 -14.77
N LYS A 81 8.24 -5.95 -15.11
CA LYS A 81 8.10 -4.59 -14.59
C LYS A 81 6.97 -3.90 -15.36
N ILE A 82 5.87 -3.58 -14.68
CA ILE A 82 4.82 -2.71 -15.20
C ILE A 82 5.25 -1.25 -15.11
N ASN A 83 4.70 -0.38 -15.95
CA ASN A 83 4.82 1.07 -15.80
C ASN A 83 3.97 1.50 -14.59
N ALA A 84 4.59 1.83 -13.46
CA ALA A 84 3.91 2.22 -12.23
C ALA A 84 3.78 3.75 -12.07
N SER A 85 4.11 4.50 -13.12
CA SER A 85 4.08 5.97 -13.08
C SER A 85 2.70 6.54 -12.74
N THR A 86 2.70 7.79 -12.27
CA THR A 86 1.49 8.55 -11.92
C THR A 86 0.51 8.75 -13.07
N LYS A 87 0.94 8.53 -14.32
CA LYS A 87 0.11 8.60 -15.53
C LYS A 87 -0.57 7.28 -15.84
N ASN A 88 0.07 6.15 -15.51
CA ASN A 88 -0.43 4.83 -15.87
C ASN A 88 -1.35 4.21 -14.82
N VAL A 89 -1.19 4.59 -13.55
CA VAL A 89 -1.92 3.99 -12.43
C VAL A 89 -2.85 4.98 -11.73
N SER A 90 -4.08 4.55 -11.44
CA SER A 90 -5.04 5.32 -10.62
C SER A 90 -5.95 4.40 -9.82
N LEU A 91 -6.63 4.94 -8.81
CA LEU A 91 -7.67 4.22 -8.08
C LEU A 91 -9.04 4.54 -8.67
N HIS A 92 -9.78 3.51 -9.05
CA HIS A 92 -11.09 3.61 -9.70
C HIS A 92 -12.16 3.07 -8.76
N THR A 93 -13.16 3.90 -8.48
CA THR A 93 -14.35 3.50 -7.73
C THR A 93 -15.44 3.17 -8.72
N GLU A 94 -15.83 1.89 -8.81
CA GLU A 94 -16.93 1.44 -9.67
C GLU A 94 -18.28 1.45 -8.93
N GLN A 95 -18.25 1.27 -7.61
CA GLN A 95 -19.42 1.25 -6.74
C GLN A 95 -19.10 2.01 -5.45
N VAL A 96 -20.05 2.82 -4.98
CA VAL A 96 -19.92 3.58 -3.73
C VAL A 96 -20.43 2.71 -2.59
N GLU A 97 -19.52 2.30 -1.71
CA GLU A 97 -19.80 1.46 -0.55
C GLU A 97 -19.07 2.03 0.67
N THR A 98 -19.64 1.85 1.86
CA THR A 98 -19.10 2.40 3.12
C THR A 98 -17.68 1.90 3.43
N MET A 99 -17.30 0.71 2.96
CA MET A 99 -15.93 0.22 3.15
C MET A 99 -14.91 0.88 2.19
N TRP A 100 -15.38 1.52 1.12
CA TRP A 100 -14.62 2.06 0.00
C TRP A 100 -13.42 1.21 -0.42
N LEU A 101 -13.65 0.32 -1.39
CA LEU A 101 -12.64 -0.60 -1.92
C LEU A 101 -12.41 -0.34 -3.42
N PRO A 102 -11.67 0.72 -3.78
CA PRO A 102 -11.42 1.01 -5.18
C PRO A 102 -10.59 -0.10 -5.82
N LYS A 103 -10.67 -0.17 -7.15
CA LYS A 103 -9.80 -0.99 -7.99
C LYS A 103 -8.55 -0.22 -8.40
N VAL A 104 -7.46 -0.94 -8.61
CA VAL A 104 -6.23 -0.39 -9.20
C VAL A 104 -6.38 -0.41 -10.71
N PHE A 105 -6.60 0.75 -11.32
CA PHE A 105 -6.64 0.85 -12.78
C PHE A 105 -5.22 0.98 -13.33
N ILE A 106 -4.92 0.15 -14.33
CA ILE A 106 -3.67 0.18 -15.10
C ILE A 106 -4.06 0.42 -16.56
N SER A 107 -3.62 1.54 -17.12
CA SER A 107 -4.04 1.98 -18.47
C SER A 107 -3.29 1.24 -19.58
N GLU A 108 -1.98 1.17 -19.46
CA GLU A 108 -1.03 0.57 -20.40
C GLU A 108 -0.53 -0.75 -19.80
N ILE A 109 -0.63 -1.83 -20.57
CA ILE A 109 -0.29 -3.19 -20.15
C ILE A 109 1.07 -3.64 -20.67
N GLU A 110 1.81 -2.75 -21.33
CA GLU A 110 3.18 -2.92 -21.72
C GLU A 110 4.06 -3.14 -20.49
N THR A 111 5.06 -4.01 -20.66
CA THR A 111 5.94 -4.44 -19.56
C THR A 111 7.36 -4.53 -20.06
N THR A 112 8.30 -4.25 -19.18
CA THR A 112 9.71 -4.60 -19.40
C THR A 112 9.96 -5.98 -18.80
N GLU A 113 10.60 -6.87 -19.55
CA GLU A 113 10.96 -8.21 -19.08
C GLU A 113 12.08 -8.14 -18.04
N VAL A 114 11.91 -8.88 -16.95
CA VAL A 114 12.84 -8.94 -15.82
C VAL A 114 13.63 -10.24 -15.90
N THR A 115 14.89 -10.14 -16.31
CA THR A 115 15.87 -11.24 -16.29
C THR A 115 16.74 -11.12 -15.05
N GLU A 116 17.60 -12.10 -14.77
CA GLU A 116 18.52 -11.99 -13.63
C GLU A 116 19.53 -10.84 -13.82
N ASP A 117 19.98 -10.58 -15.04
CA ASP A 117 21.00 -9.56 -15.35
C ASP A 117 20.49 -8.12 -15.14
N ASN A 118 19.19 -7.88 -15.35
CA ASN A 118 18.59 -6.55 -15.24
C ASN A 118 17.74 -6.37 -13.97
N ARG A 119 17.57 -7.42 -13.16
CA ARG A 119 16.62 -7.46 -12.04
C ARG A 119 16.85 -6.33 -11.05
N GLU A 120 18.09 -6.12 -10.61
CA GLU A 120 18.41 -5.13 -9.58
C GLU A 120 18.10 -3.71 -10.09
N ILE A 121 18.53 -3.39 -11.30
CA ILE A 121 18.28 -2.10 -11.95
C ILE A 121 16.77 -1.85 -12.13
N LEU A 122 16.04 -2.84 -12.65
CA LEU A 122 14.59 -2.69 -12.86
C LEU A 122 13.80 -2.64 -11.55
N LEU A 123 14.29 -3.26 -10.48
CA LEU A 123 13.69 -3.14 -9.16
C LEU A 123 13.89 -1.73 -8.60
N ASP A 124 15.10 -1.19 -8.68
CA ASP A 124 15.41 0.20 -8.31
C ASP A 124 14.51 1.20 -9.04
N GLU A 125 14.40 1.07 -10.36
CA GLU A 125 13.51 1.93 -11.16
C GLU A 125 12.04 1.79 -10.74
N LEU A 126 11.59 0.57 -10.44
CA LEU A 126 10.23 0.35 -9.96
C LEU A 126 10.00 1.01 -8.59
N LEU A 127 10.99 0.95 -7.69
CA LEU A 127 10.92 1.63 -6.41
C LEU A 127 10.93 3.15 -6.59
N ASP A 128 11.72 3.69 -7.50
CA ASP A 128 11.71 5.13 -7.81
C ASP A 128 10.34 5.58 -8.33
N GLU A 129 9.75 4.84 -9.28
CA GLU A 129 8.41 5.11 -9.81
C GLU A 129 7.34 5.09 -8.71
N LEU A 130 7.30 4.04 -7.90
CA LEU A 130 6.31 3.84 -6.85
C LEU A 130 6.51 4.80 -5.68
N PHE A 131 7.73 4.90 -5.18
CA PHE A 131 8.04 5.51 -3.88
C PHE A 131 8.55 6.94 -4.01
N ALA A 132 9.62 7.17 -4.76
CA ALA A 132 10.20 8.52 -4.88
C ALA A 132 9.29 9.49 -5.66
N HIS A 133 8.71 9.04 -6.78
CA HIS A 133 7.99 9.91 -7.71
C HIS A 133 6.49 9.97 -7.49
N GLN A 134 5.93 9.06 -6.68
CA GLN A 134 4.48 8.95 -6.49
C GLN A 134 4.10 8.97 -5.01
N ILE A 135 4.50 7.96 -4.25
CA ILE A 135 4.07 7.80 -2.85
C ILE A 135 4.65 8.89 -1.93
N GLU A 136 5.95 9.16 -1.93
CA GLU A 136 6.50 10.16 -1.01
C GLU A 136 5.88 11.56 -1.20
N PRO A 137 5.76 12.08 -2.44
CA PRO A 137 5.14 13.38 -2.67
C PRO A 137 3.67 13.40 -2.25
N MET A 138 2.90 12.34 -2.53
CA MET A 138 1.53 12.19 -2.05
C MET A 138 1.47 12.24 -0.51
N TRP A 139 2.35 11.52 0.18
CA TRP A 139 2.40 11.48 1.64
C TRP A 139 2.75 12.84 2.23
N SER A 140 3.62 13.60 1.55
CA SER A 140 3.95 14.98 1.90
C SER A 140 2.71 15.87 1.89
N VAL A 141 1.91 15.80 0.82
CA VAL A 141 0.68 16.58 0.69
C VAL A 141 -0.36 16.13 1.72
N LEU A 142 -0.58 14.82 1.88
CA LEU A 142 -1.50 14.28 2.89
C LEU A 142 -1.14 14.73 4.31
N ARG A 143 0.15 14.74 4.66
CA ARG A 143 0.62 15.25 5.96
C ARG A 143 0.33 16.74 6.12
N LYS A 144 0.56 17.56 5.09
CA LYS A 144 0.30 19.00 5.17
C LYS A 144 -1.18 19.30 5.41
N VAL A 145 -2.05 18.64 4.65
CA VAL A 145 -3.51 18.84 4.67
C VAL A 145 -4.17 18.28 5.93
N THR A 146 -3.74 17.10 6.41
CA THR A 146 -4.46 16.37 7.49
C THR A 146 -3.68 16.21 8.80
N LYS A 147 -2.39 16.58 8.80
CA LYS A 147 -1.45 16.35 9.91
C LYS A 147 -1.25 14.88 10.28
N ILE A 148 -1.67 13.92 9.43
CA ILE A 148 -1.34 12.51 9.63
C ILE A 148 0.19 12.29 9.59
N SER A 149 0.67 11.36 10.41
CA SER A 149 2.09 11.01 10.42
C SER A 149 2.46 10.25 9.15
N LYS A 150 3.57 10.64 8.49
CA LYS A 150 4.14 9.84 7.39
C LYS A 150 4.52 8.44 7.85
N LEU A 151 4.82 8.23 9.13
CA LEU A 151 5.07 6.89 9.67
C LEU A 151 3.85 5.99 9.53
N THR A 152 2.65 6.51 9.86
CA THR A 152 1.40 5.75 9.73
C THR A 152 1.10 5.42 8.27
N LEU A 153 1.31 6.39 7.38
CA LEU A 153 1.09 6.20 5.96
C LEU A 153 2.06 5.16 5.36
N TRP A 154 3.36 5.23 5.68
CA TRP A 154 4.35 4.23 5.26
C TRP A 154 4.11 2.85 5.85
N GLU A 155 3.67 2.78 7.10
CA GLU A 155 3.33 1.49 7.70
C GLU A 155 2.14 0.82 7.00
N ASN A 156 1.16 1.59 6.51
CA ASN A 156 0.10 1.00 5.70
C ASN A 156 0.69 0.26 4.49
N VAL A 157 1.66 0.85 3.78
CA VAL A 157 2.37 0.18 2.67
C VAL A 157 3.12 -1.06 3.16
N ALA A 158 3.93 -0.92 4.22
CA ALA A 158 4.69 -2.03 4.77
C ALA A 158 3.81 -3.23 5.15
N VAL A 159 2.65 -2.99 5.76
CA VAL A 159 1.68 -4.05 6.11
C VAL A 159 1.23 -4.83 4.88
N TYR A 160 0.99 -4.17 3.75
CA TYR A 160 0.58 -4.85 2.52
C TYR A 160 1.75 -5.56 1.83
N ILE A 161 2.96 -5.01 1.88
CA ILE A 161 4.16 -5.71 1.39
C ILE A 161 4.41 -6.98 2.21
N HIS A 162 4.25 -6.93 3.54
CA HIS A 162 4.31 -8.12 4.39
C HIS A 162 3.20 -9.12 4.06
N TRP A 163 1.98 -8.66 3.79
CA TRP A 163 0.91 -9.57 3.35
C TRP A 163 1.23 -10.24 2.01
N LEU A 164 1.80 -9.50 1.05
CA LEU A 164 2.28 -10.07 -0.21
C LEU A 164 3.39 -11.10 0.04
N TYR A 165 4.33 -10.82 0.94
CA TYR A 165 5.38 -11.75 1.32
C TYR A 165 4.82 -13.06 1.88
N ASP A 166 3.93 -12.95 2.86
CA ASP A 166 3.28 -14.10 3.51
C ASP A 166 2.48 -14.90 2.47
N LEU A 167 1.80 -14.23 1.52
CA LEU A 167 1.08 -14.87 0.41
C LEU A 167 2.02 -15.66 -0.53
N LEU A 168 3.16 -15.08 -0.90
CA LEU A 168 4.09 -15.70 -1.84
C LEU A 168 4.83 -16.88 -1.20
N LEU A 169 5.27 -16.74 0.05
CA LEU A 169 5.97 -17.82 0.77
C LEU A 169 5.08 -19.02 1.10
N ALA A 170 3.77 -18.82 1.18
CA ALA A 170 2.81 -19.90 1.37
C ALA A 170 2.56 -20.71 0.07
N ASN A 171 3.05 -20.24 -1.08
CA ASN A 171 2.90 -20.93 -2.35
C ASN A 171 4.16 -21.72 -2.69
N GLU A 172 4.07 -23.05 -2.62
CA GLU A 172 5.19 -23.97 -2.89
C GLU A 172 5.67 -23.95 -4.34
N GLU A 173 4.87 -23.46 -5.28
CA GLU A 173 5.23 -23.35 -6.70
C GLU A 173 6.17 -22.17 -6.98
N ILE A 174 6.35 -21.26 -6.02
CA ILE A 174 7.15 -20.05 -6.17
C ILE A 174 8.53 -20.26 -5.52
N ASP A 175 9.58 -19.79 -6.21
CA ASP A 175 10.94 -19.80 -5.65
C ASP A 175 11.04 -18.89 -4.42
N ASN A 176 10.98 -19.51 -3.25
CA ASN A 176 11.08 -18.86 -1.96
C ASN A 176 12.38 -18.07 -1.79
N VAL A 177 13.52 -18.53 -2.32
CA VAL A 177 14.80 -17.83 -2.16
C VAL A 177 14.75 -16.48 -2.88
N LYS A 178 14.23 -16.46 -4.10
CA LYS A 178 14.09 -15.25 -4.91
C LYS A 178 13.06 -14.28 -4.32
N VAL A 179 11.94 -14.79 -3.82
CA VAL A 179 10.92 -14.00 -3.10
C VAL A 179 11.53 -13.32 -1.88
N GLN A 180 12.24 -14.08 -1.04
CA GLN A 180 12.90 -13.57 0.16
C GLN A 180 13.93 -12.50 -0.16
N LYS A 181 14.77 -12.72 -1.18
CA LYS A 181 15.79 -11.74 -1.62
C LYS A 181 15.15 -10.42 -2.05
N ASN A 182 14.15 -10.47 -2.94
CA ASN A 182 13.47 -9.26 -3.42
C ASN A 182 12.79 -8.51 -2.28
N LEU A 183 12.07 -9.20 -1.40
CA LEU A 183 11.30 -8.55 -0.34
C LEU A 183 12.19 -8.01 0.78
N ARG A 184 13.30 -8.69 1.10
CA ARG A 184 14.34 -8.14 1.98
C ARG A 184 14.94 -6.87 1.40
N TYR A 185 15.24 -6.86 0.10
CA TYR A 185 15.74 -5.66 -0.56
C TYR A 185 14.77 -4.49 -0.40
N VAL A 186 13.51 -4.66 -0.80
CA VAL A 186 12.49 -3.59 -0.73
C VAL A 186 12.26 -3.10 0.69
N LEU A 187 12.17 -4.02 1.66
CA LEU A 187 11.84 -3.67 3.03
C LEU A 187 13.04 -3.10 3.80
N GLU A 188 14.27 -3.55 3.56
CA GLU A 188 15.41 -3.31 4.45
C GLU A 188 16.63 -2.69 3.77
N GLU A 189 17.00 -3.15 2.57
CA GLU A 189 18.31 -2.86 1.97
C GLU A 189 18.26 -1.68 0.98
N ALA A 190 17.13 -1.45 0.33
CA ALA A 190 16.96 -0.40 -0.67
C ALA A 190 17.33 0.97 -0.09
N GLU A 191 18.14 1.73 -0.82
CA GLU A 191 18.63 3.04 -0.39
C GLU A 191 17.50 4.05 -0.16
N GLY A 192 17.71 5.02 0.73
CA GLY A 192 16.72 6.07 1.03
C GLY A 192 16.29 6.88 -0.20
N ARG A 193 17.17 7.04 -1.20
CA ARG A 193 16.89 7.79 -2.44
C ARG A 193 15.66 7.27 -3.19
N HIS A 194 15.42 5.96 -3.13
CA HIS A 194 14.24 5.34 -3.74
C HIS A 194 12.92 5.73 -3.08
N PHE A 195 12.99 6.36 -1.90
CA PHE A 195 11.83 6.80 -1.15
C PHE A 195 11.69 8.32 -1.16
N GLY A 196 12.24 9.00 -2.17
CA GLY A 196 12.10 10.44 -2.38
C GLY A 196 13.02 11.23 -1.46
N SER A 197 12.45 12.06 -0.58
CA SER A 197 13.23 12.94 0.32
C SER A 197 13.91 12.23 1.50
N TYR A 198 13.89 10.90 1.56
CA TYR A 198 14.38 10.12 2.70
C TYR A 198 15.87 9.78 2.56
N HIS A 199 16.62 9.90 3.65
CA HIS A 199 18.00 9.43 3.70
C HIS A 199 18.11 7.92 3.97
N ASN A 200 17.11 7.33 4.63
CA ASN A 200 17.05 5.92 4.99
C ASN A 200 15.72 5.32 4.53
N ASN A 201 15.69 4.02 4.26
CA ASN A 201 14.48 3.29 3.92
C ASN A 201 13.40 3.44 5.02
N PRO A 202 12.26 4.10 4.76
CA PRO A 202 11.21 4.28 5.74
C PRO A 202 10.45 2.99 6.07
N LEU A 203 10.59 1.93 5.25
CA LEU A 203 9.97 0.62 5.46
C LEU A 203 10.76 -0.27 6.42
N ALA A 204 12.09 -0.12 6.50
CA ALA A 204 12.99 -0.98 7.29
C ALA A 204 12.60 -1.08 8.76
N ARG A 205 12.05 0.00 9.31
CA ARG A 205 11.54 0.02 10.67
C ARG A 205 10.33 -0.90 10.90
N TYR A 206 9.70 -1.46 9.88
CA TYR A 206 8.51 -2.31 9.98
C TYR A 206 8.79 -3.78 9.69
N SER A 207 10.06 -4.19 9.53
CA SER A 207 10.45 -5.57 9.19
C SER A 207 10.53 -6.52 10.39
N SER A 208 9.99 -6.14 11.55
CA SER A 208 9.97 -7.02 12.71
C SER A 208 9.14 -8.28 12.41
N PRO A 209 9.60 -9.48 12.82
CA PRO A 209 8.85 -10.72 12.60
C PRO A 209 7.55 -10.73 13.42
N PRO A 210 6.58 -11.59 13.07
CA PRO A 210 5.42 -11.85 13.91
C PRO A 210 5.84 -12.29 15.32
N GLN A 211 5.07 -11.90 16.33
CA GLN A 211 5.29 -12.27 17.73
C GLN A 211 3.99 -12.82 18.30
N TYR A 212 4.08 -13.81 19.19
CA TYR A 212 2.91 -14.30 19.90
C TYR A 212 2.35 -13.19 20.81
N ILE A 213 1.07 -12.84 20.61
CA ILE A 213 0.38 -11.83 21.42
C ILE A 213 -0.73 -12.50 22.21
N GLU A 214 -0.56 -12.57 23.53
CA GLU A 214 -1.47 -13.24 24.46
C GLU A 214 -2.92 -12.80 24.28
N LYS A 215 -3.18 -11.48 24.23
CA LYS A 215 -4.54 -10.93 24.03
C LYS A 215 -5.19 -11.38 22.72
N GLN A 216 -4.40 -11.75 21.71
CA GLN A 216 -4.86 -12.17 20.39
C GLN A 216 -4.78 -13.70 20.17
N LYS A 217 -4.15 -14.42 21.11
CA LYS A 217 -3.89 -15.87 21.10
C LYS A 217 -3.29 -16.39 19.79
N GLN A 218 -2.42 -15.60 19.16
CA GLN A 218 -1.75 -16.00 17.93
C GLN A 218 -0.46 -15.20 17.69
N GLU A 219 0.33 -15.65 16.72
CA GLU A 219 1.44 -14.87 16.17
C GLU A 219 0.93 -13.77 15.25
N ILE A 220 1.30 -12.52 15.55
CA ILE A 220 1.02 -11.37 14.69
C ILE A 220 2.19 -10.41 14.62
N ARG A 221 2.34 -9.81 13.44
CA ARG A 221 3.15 -8.61 13.26
C ARG A 221 2.36 -7.41 13.77
N VAL A 222 2.56 -7.06 15.04
CA VAL A 222 1.92 -5.90 15.66
C VAL A 222 2.39 -4.62 14.97
N ARG A 223 1.43 -3.81 14.52
CA ARG A 223 1.72 -2.50 13.95
C ARG A 223 2.32 -1.58 15.01
N LYS A 224 3.27 -0.76 14.61
CA LYS A 224 3.90 0.32 15.38
C LYS A 224 3.01 1.58 15.43
N THR A 225 2.08 1.76 14.50
CA THR A 225 1.12 2.89 14.52
C THR A 225 -0.34 2.45 14.35
N CYS A 226 -1.28 3.24 14.88
CA CYS A 226 -2.70 3.02 14.66
C CYS A 226 -3.09 3.55 13.27
N CYS A 227 -3.75 2.70 12.47
CA CYS A 227 -4.22 3.06 11.13
C CYS A 227 -5.52 3.85 11.12
N LEU A 228 -6.13 4.12 12.27
CA LEU A 228 -7.39 4.86 12.41
C LEU A 228 -8.58 4.23 11.70
N SER A 229 -8.51 2.96 11.29
CA SER A 229 -9.65 2.31 10.62
C SER A 229 -10.88 2.20 11.50
N TYR A 230 -10.71 2.17 12.83
CA TYR A 230 -11.81 2.15 13.80
C TYR A 230 -12.64 3.45 13.80
N GLN A 231 -12.16 4.49 13.11
CA GLN A 231 -12.83 5.79 12.98
C GLN A 231 -13.64 5.89 11.68
N THR A 232 -14.10 4.78 11.12
CA THR A 232 -14.87 4.73 9.86
C THR A 232 -16.19 4.03 10.10
N GLY A 233 -17.27 4.40 9.42
CA GLY A 233 -18.59 3.77 9.64
C GLY A 233 -18.59 2.26 9.37
N ALA A 234 -17.73 1.79 8.46
CA ALA A 234 -17.59 0.36 8.17
C ALA A 234 -16.80 -0.43 9.23
N LYS A 235 -16.08 0.24 10.13
CA LYS A 235 -15.27 -0.38 11.17
C LYS A 235 -15.29 0.46 12.44
N GLU A 236 -16.02 -0.01 13.42
CA GLU A 236 -16.12 0.63 14.74
C GLU A 236 -15.11 0.08 15.76
N THR A 237 -14.41 -1.01 15.40
CA THR A 237 -13.46 -1.70 16.29
C THR A 237 -12.01 -1.60 15.82
N TYR A 238 -11.08 -1.73 16.76
CA TYR A 238 -9.65 -1.76 16.47
C TYR A 238 -9.26 -3.00 15.65
N CYS A 239 -8.34 -2.81 14.69
CA CYS A 239 -7.81 -3.95 13.95
C CYS A 239 -7.00 -4.89 14.85
N ARG A 240 -6.98 -6.17 14.50
CA ARG A 240 -6.30 -7.24 15.27
C ARG A 240 -4.82 -6.95 15.58
N THR A 241 -4.13 -6.26 14.66
CA THR A 241 -2.71 -5.92 14.78
C THR A 241 -2.48 -4.51 15.34
N CYS A 242 -3.52 -3.84 15.85
CA CYS A 242 -3.44 -2.45 16.32
C CYS A 242 -2.51 -2.32 17.53
N PRO A 243 -1.59 -1.34 17.57
CA PRO A 243 -0.73 -1.10 18.73
C PRO A 243 -1.52 -0.74 19.98
N VAL A 244 -2.68 -0.07 19.83
CA VAL A 244 -3.50 0.38 20.97
C VAL A 244 -3.97 -0.80 21.83
N ILE A 245 -4.37 -1.90 21.18
CA ILE A 245 -4.84 -3.10 21.88
C ILE A 245 -3.71 -4.09 22.19
N CYS A 246 -2.69 -4.19 21.32
CA CYS A 246 -1.62 -5.19 21.47
C CYS A 246 -0.49 -4.72 22.37
N LYS A 247 -0.25 -3.40 22.45
CA LYS A 247 0.81 -2.77 23.25
C LYS A 247 0.25 -1.49 23.91
N PRO A 248 -0.79 -1.62 24.77
CA PRO A 248 -1.40 -0.47 25.41
C PRO A 248 -0.35 0.28 26.23
N LYS A 249 -0.27 1.60 26.05
CA LYS A 249 0.56 2.44 26.92
C LYS A 249 -0.06 2.44 28.31
N LYS A 250 0.77 2.37 29.37
CA LYS A 250 0.31 2.48 30.76
C LYS A 250 -0.59 3.72 30.90
N GLY A 251 -1.81 3.53 31.38
CA GLY A 251 -2.79 4.62 31.61
C GLY A 251 -3.71 4.98 30.45
N VAL A 252 -3.64 4.29 29.30
CA VAL A 252 -4.59 4.50 28.18
C VAL A 252 -5.57 3.33 28.14
N THR A 253 -6.83 3.58 28.49
CA THR A 253 -7.94 2.64 28.26
C THR A 253 -8.28 2.63 26.77
N ALA A 254 -8.10 1.47 26.13
CA ALA A 254 -8.63 1.25 24.79
C ALA A 254 -10.14 1.09 24.90
N HIS A 255 -10.91 1.80 24.08
CA HIS A 255 -12.33 1.50 23.90
C HIS A 255 -12.43 0.14 23.20
N GLU A 256 -13.19 -0.79 23.77
CA GLU A 256 -13.41 -2.10 23.17
C GLU A 256 -14.40 -2.01 22.00
#